data_AF-A0A9P1FQW4-F1
#
_entry.id   AF-A0A9P1FQW4-F1
#
_cell.length_a   1.000
_cell.length_b   1.000
_cell.length_c   1.000
_cell.angle_alpha   90.00
_cell.angle_beta   90.00
_cell.angle_gamma   90.00
#
_symmetry.space_group_name_H-M   'P 1'
#
loop_
_entity.id
_entity.type
_entity.pdbx_description
1 polymer ?
#
loop_
_entity_poly.entity_id
_entity_poly.type
_entity_poly.pdbx_seq_one_letter_code
_entity_poly.pdbx_strand_id
1 'polypeptide(L)'
;MAHADEAEQRVGVLEGTPERKKQRCSPQNESSGHNGSHAINGVAAANGTDAPDGQGTEVPSPPSASQTAMLTEDAPLHSEAHKKVRYANSTQSCPFVFRTSDGQKIPFQTTVRAAGSSMEAAMRIARMCYHKFELGLAKPEVEQYRAEAYERLRNGMGITPKETKRKPRAPKEPKPKETKELPKAKAAKGKKKSFAIKASDLKQLNEQGRLQGALRIFGRDAKKKNATVNGIYLLSKKFEGSAAYERFCPSGDDGDDLQRWLFYAKDKSRWKVSEALGHHHNFAFLKVTDLTLGSIASDPDR
;
A
#
# COMPACT_ATOMS: atom_id res chain seq x y z
N MET A 1 21.87 1.01 75.62
CA MET A 1 23.13 1.40 74.93
C MET A 1 23.19 0.60 73.65
N ALA A 2 22.75 1.22 72.55
CA ALA A 2 22.72 0.63 71.23
C ALA A 2 24.05 0.91 70.52
N HIS A 3 24.71 -0.13 70.02
CA HIS A 3 25.84 0.00 69.11
C HIS A 3 25.30 0.01 67.68
N ALA A 4 25.59 1.10 66.96
CA ALA A 4 25.39 1.23 65.53
C ALA A 4 26.52 0.49 64.80
N ASP A 5 26.16 -0.30 63.79
CA ASP A 5 27.10 -0.95 62.88
C ASP A 5 26.99 -0.24 61.52
N GLU A 6 28.14 0.26 61.08
CA GLU A 6 28.35 1.18 59.97
C GLU A 6 28.73 0.34 58.74
N ALA A 7 27.82 0.21 57.77
CA ALA A 7 28.07 -0.50 56.53
C ALA A 7 28.36 0.50 55.40
N GLU A 8 29.63 0.88 55.26
CA GLU A 8 30.17 1.42 54.01
C GLU A 8 30.35 0.29 52.98
N GLN A 9 29.80 0.43 51.77
CA GLN A 9 30.28 -0.34 50.62
C GLN A 9 30.09 0.39 49.28
N ARG A 10 31.22 0.98 48.85
CA ARG A 10 31.85 0.94 47.53
C ARG A 10 31.01 1.30 46.29
N VAL A 11 31.27 2.52 45.82
CA VAL A 11 30.96 3.00 44.46
C VAL A 11 31.97 2.41 43.47
N GLY A 12 31.50 1.57 42.55
CA GLY A 12 32.29 1.04 41.44
C GLY A 12 32.15 1.91 40.20
N VAL A 13 33.22 2.61 39.82
CA VAL A 13 33.38 3.31 38.54
C VAL A 13 33.73 2.29 37.46
N LEU A 14 32.92 2.20 36.40
CA LEU A 14 33.25 1.45 35.19
C LEU A 14 33.28 2.41 34.00
N GLU A 15 34.48 2.91 33.71
CA GLU A 15 34.84 3.45 32.40
C GLU A 15 35.10 2.29 31.43
N GLY A 16 34.59 2.38 30.20
CA GLY A 16 34.83 1.35 29.19
C GLY A 16 34.03 1.53 27.90
N THR A 17 34.37 2.55 27.13
CA THR A 17 33.98 2.67 25.70
C THR A 17 34.83 1.74 24.84
N PRO A 18 34.24 1.02 23.87
CA PRO A 18 34.98 0.74 22.65
C PRO A 18 34.27 1.26 21.40
N GLU A 19 35.07 2.04 20.69
CA GLU A 19 34.89 2.64 19.38
C GLU A 19 34.62 1.58 18.30
N ARG A 20 33.39 1.55 17.75
CA ARG A 20 33.02 0.63 16.67
C ARG A 20 33.33 1.27 15.31
N LYS A 21 34.49 0.91 14.76
CA LYS A 21 34.92 1.20 13.38
C LYS A 21 33.82 0.81 12.37
N LYS A 22 33.38 1.77 11.57
CA LYS A 22 32.50 1.57 10.41
C LYS A 22 33.28 0.86 9.30
N GLN A 23 33.09 -0.45 9.17
CA GLN A 23 33.60 -1.21 8.03
C GLN A 23 32.63 -1.04 6.85
N ARG A 24 33.14 -0.39 5.81
CA ARG A 24 32.46 -0.09 4.54
C ARG A 24 32.52 -1.35 3.68
N CYS A 25 31.41 -2.07 3.53
CA CYS A 25 31.31 -3.13 2.53
C CYS A 25 30.94 -2.51 1.18
N SER A 26 31.89 -2.56 0.24
CA SER A 26 31.66 -2.35 -1.19
C SER A 26 31.03 -3.63 -1.78
N PRO A 27 30.06 -3.54 -2.71
CA PRO A 27 29.58 -4.71 -3.44
C PRO A 27 30.55 -5.05 -4.57
N GLN A 28 31.14 -6.24 -4.53
CA GLN A 28 31.79 -6.83 -5.69
C GLN A 28 30.74 -7.37 -6.64
N ASN A 29 30.77 -6.81 -7.85
CA ASN A 29 30.07 -7.21 -9.04
C ASN A 29 30.82 -8.42 -9.62
N GLU A 30 30.27 -9.62 -9.48
CA GLU A 30 30.77 -10.81 -10.17
C GLU A 30 29.74 -11.28 -11.19
N SER A 31 30.09 -11.02 -12.45
CA SER A 31 29.53 -11.64 -13.63
C SER A 31 29.91 -13.11 -13.68
N SER A 32 28.92 -14.00 -13.72
CA SER A 32 29.13 -15.38 -14.13
C SER A 32 28.10 -15.72 -15.21
N GLY A 33 28.55 -15.66 -16.46
CA GLY A 33 27.83 -16.25 -17.58
C GLY A 33 27.72 -17.75 -17.42
N HIS A 34 26.57 -18.30 -17.80
CA HIS A 34 26.43 -19.72 -18.09
C HIS A 34 25.80 -19.84 -19.49
N ASN A 35 26.66 -20.14 -20.45
CA ASN A 35 26.29 -20.80 -21.69
C ASN A 35 25.93 -22.24 -21.34
N GLY A 36 24.74 -22.70 -21.74
CA GLY A 36 24.26 -24.05 -21.48
C GLY A 36 23.41 -24.55 -22.63
N SER A 37 24.08 -24.94 -23.71
CA SER A 37 23.52 -25.68 -24.84
C SER A 37 23.15 -27.10 -24.42
N HIS A 38 21.88 -27.50 -24.55
CA HIS A 38 21.46 -28.91 -24.60
C HIS A 38 20.24 -29.01 -25.50
N ALA A 39 20.42 -29.49 -26.73
CA ALA A 39 20.43 -30.90 -27.12
C ALA A 39 19.01 -31.36 -27.46
N ILE A 40 18.77 -31.34 -28.77
CA ILE A 40 17.78 -32.10 -29.51
C ILE A 40 17.80 -33.59 -29.09
N ASN A 41 16.65 -34.17 -28.84
CA ASN A 41 16.42 -35.61 -28.97
C ASN A 41 14.99 -35.81 -29.48
N GLY A 42 14.90 -36.48 -30.62
CA GLY A 42 13.64 -36.91 -31.19
C GLY A 42 13.30 -38.37 -30.86
N VAL A 43 12.21 -38.76 -31.52
CA VAL A 43 11.77 -40.10 -31.96
C VAL A 43 11.00 -41.00 -30.97
N ALA A 44 9.70 -41.14 -31.31
CA ALA A 44 8.83 -42.32 -31.34
C ALA A 44 8.65 -43.23 -30.11
N ALA A 45 7.40 -43.49 -29.71
CA ALA A 45 6.62 -44.66 -30.19
C ALA A 45 5.24 -44.74 -29.50
N ALA A 46 4.38 -45.58 -30.09
CA ALA A 46 2.95 -45.73 -29.89
C ALA A 46 2.49 -46.27 -28.51
N ASN A 47 1.25 -45.92 -28.15
CA ASN A 47 0.17 -46.73 -27.57
C ASN A 47 -1.01 -45.75 -27.35
N GLY A 48 -2.20 -45.88 -27.95
CA GLY A 48 -3.04 -47.06 -27.96
C GLY A 48 -3.92 -47.07 -26.71
N THR A 49 -5.00 -46.25 -26.65
CA THR A 49 -6.13 -46.50 -25.75
C THR A 49 -7.40 -45.76 -26.15
N ASP A 50 -8.44 -46.58 -26.22
CA ASP A 50 -9.88 -46.38 -26.33
C ASP A 50 -10.52 -45.02 -26.01
N ALA A 51 -11.54 -44.76 -26.85
CA ALA A 51 -12.62 -43.81 -26.62
C ALA A 51 -13.37 -44.08 -25.32
N PRO A 52 -13.89 -43.01 -24.70
CA PRO A 52 -15.32 -43.03 -24.45
C PRO A 52 -16.05 -41.85 -25.09
N ASP A 53 -17.11 -42.23 -25.79
CA ASP A 53 -18.27 -41.43 -26.15
C ASP A 53 -18.85 -40.73 -24.91
N GLY A 54 -19.13 -39.43 -24.99
CA GLY A 54 -19.98 -38.77 -24.00
C GLY A 54 -19.60 -37.35 -23.59
N GLN A 55 -20.49 -36.43 -23.97
CA GLN A 55 -20.81 -35.14 -23.34
C GLN A 55 -19.99 -33.91 -23.77
N GLY A 56 -20.55 -33.26 -24.79
CA GLY A 56 -20.48 -31.84 -25.14
C GLY A 56 -19.87 -30.92 -24.10
N THR A 57 -18.55 -30.73 -24.21
CA THR A 57 -17.88 -29.57 -23.66
C THR A 57 -18.02 -28.46 -24.70
N GLU A 58 -18.95 -27.53 -24.48
CA GLU A 58 -19.02 -26.29 -25.25
C GLU A 58 -17.68 -25.55 -25.07
N VAL A 59 -16.79 -25.71 -26.07
CA VAL A 59 -15.58 -24.91 -26.19
C VAL A 59 -16.03 -23.46 -26.28
N PRO A 60 -15.68 -22.58 -25.33
CA PRO A 60 -16.03 -21.17 -25.43
C PRO A 60 -15.37 -20.65 -26.71
N SER A 61 -16.21 -20.38 -27.71
CA SER A 61 -15.78 -19.86 -29.00
C SER A 61 -14.85 -18.67 -28.75
N PRO A 62 -13.65 -18.64 -29.36
CA PRO A 62 -12.75 -17.50 -29.22
C PRO A 62 -13.51 -16.23 -29.60
N PRO A 63 -13.37 -15.14 -28.82
CA PRO A 63 -14.05 -13.88 -29.12
C PRO A 63 -13.72 -13.49 -30.56
N SER A 64 -14.77 -13.41 -31.38
CA SER A 64 -14.73 -13.13 -32.81
C SER A 64 -13.73 -12.01 -33.13
N ALA A 65 -12.66 -12.35 -33.86
CA ALA A 65 -11.54 -11.47 -34.21
C ALA A 65 -11.97 -10.17 -34.93
N SER A 66 -13.20 -10.10 -35.43
CA SER A 66 -13.77 -8.92 -36.06
C SER A 66 -13.98 -7.73 -35.11
N GLN A 67 -14.02 -7.95 -33.79
CA GLN A 67 -14.21 -6.85 -32.82
C GLN A 67 -12.91 -6.06 -32.54
N THR A 68 -11.74 -6.67 -32.74
CA THR A 68 -10.43 -6.03 -32.48
C THR A 68 -9.99 -5.11 -33.63
N ALA A 69 -10.55 -5.29 -34.83
CA ALA A 69 -10.15 -4.54 -36.03
C ALA A 69 -10.53 -3.04 -36.00
N MET A 70 -11.56 -2.67 -35.24
CA MET A 70 -12.04 -1.28 -35.12
C MET A 70 -11.16 -0.36 -34.24
N LEU A 71 -10.18 -0.92 -33.51
CA LEU A 71 -9.14 -0.16 -32.80
C LEU A 71 -7.82 -0.20 -33.58
N THR A 72 -7.84 0.25 -34.83
CA THR A 72 -6.74 0.03 -35.76
C THR A 72 -5.49 0.88 -35.44
N GLU A 73 -5.65 2.00 -34.73
CA GLU A 73 -4.54 2.91 -34.46
C GLU A 73 -3.93 2.63 -33.07
N ASP A 74 -2.86 1.81 -33.07
CA ASP A 74 -1.96 1.65 -31.92
C ASP A 74 -0.71 2.53 -32.12
N ALA A 75 0.01 2.78 -31.02
CA ALA A 75 1.25 3.55 -31.09
C ALA A 75 2.29 2.84 -31.98
N PRO A 76 3.09 3.60 -32.75
CA PRO A 76 4.13 3.02 -33.60
C PRO A 76 5.01 2.03 -32.83
N LEU A 77 5.42 0.94 -33.48
CA LEU A 77 6.16 -0.14 -32.83
C LEU A 77 7.49 0.32 -32.19
N HIS A 78 8.06 1.42 -32.70
CA HIS A 78 9.29 2.03 -32.21
C HIS A 78 9.08 3.04 -31.06
N SER A 79 7.83 3.37 -30.68
CA SER A 79 7.56 4.29 -29.57
C SER A 79 7.90 3.62 -28.22
N GLU A 80 8.44 4.42 -27.30
CA GLU A 80 8.72 3.98 -25.93
C GLU A 80 7.44 3.62 -25.15
N ALA A 81 6.27 3.98 -25.69
CA ALA A 81 4.96 3.63 -25.16
C ALA A 81 4.82 2.13 -24.83
N HIS A 82 5.30 1.25 -25.73
CA HIS A 82 5.23 -0.21 -25.53
C HIS A 82 6.05 -0.70 -24.33
N LYS A 83 7.12 0.00 -23.96
CA LYS A 83 7.97 -0.34 -22.81
C LYS A 83 7.45 0.30 -21.51
N LYS A 84 6.89 1.49 -21.60
CA LYS A 84 6.52 2.35 -20.45
C LYS A 84 5.12 2.07 -19.93
N VAL A 85 4.19 1.69 -20.80
CA VAL A 85 2.82 1.35 -20.40
C VAL A 85 2.78 -0.10 -19.93
N ARG A 86 2.30 -0.33 -18.71
CA ARG A 86 2.10 -1.67 -18.15
C ARG A 86 0.69 -1.83 -17.62
N TYR A 87 0.15 -3.02 -17.75
CA TYR A 87 -1.13 -3.39 -17.16
C TYR A 87 -0.97 -3.72 -15.66
N ALA A 88 -1.81 -3.12 -14.82
CA ALA A 88 -1.86 -3.38 -13.39
C ALA A 88 -3.13 -4.19 -13.06
N ASN A 89 -2.95 -5.50 -12.82
CA ASN A 89 -4.06 -6.42 -12.59
C ASN A 89 -4.90 -6.07 -11.35
N SER A 90 -4.26 -5.55 -10.29
CA SER A 90 -4.92 -5.18 -9.03
C SER A 90 -5.96 -4.06 -9.19
N THR A 91 -5.75 -3.15 -10.13
CA THR A 91 -6.61 -1.98 -10.34
C THR A 91 -7.34 -2.00 -11.68
N GLN A 92 -7.11 -3.04 -12.50
CA GLN A 92 -7.67 -3.17 -13.85
C GLN A 92 -7.43 -1.89 -14.67
N SER A 93 -6.20 -1.37 -14.63
CA SER A 93 -5.81 -0.11 -15.25
C SER A 93 -4.41 -0.20 -15.85
N CYS A 94 -4.11 0.71 -16.77
CA CYS A 94 -2.80 0.85 -17.41
C CYS A 94 -2.17 2.18 -16.98
N PRO A 95 -1.57 2.27 -15.78
CA PRO A 95 -0.93 3.50 -15.32
C PRO A 95 0.45 3.68 -15.97
N PHE A 96 0.80 4.93 -16.23
CA PHE A 96 2.17 5.32 -16.63
C PHE A 96 2.51 6.73 -16.13
N VAL A 97 3.81 7.05 -16.15
CA VAL A 97 4.30 8.39 -15.82
C VAL A 97 5.13 8.89 -16.99
N PHE A 98 4.67 9.95 -17.64
CA PHE A 98 5.41 10.64 -18.69
C PHE A 98 6.36 11.67 -18.07
N ARG A 99 7.54 11.85 -18.66
CA ARG A 99 8.50 12.89 -18.25
C ARG A 99 8.62 13.90 -19.38
N THR A 100 8.21 15.14 -19.12
CA THR A 100 8.39 16.26 -20.05
C THR A 100 9.87 16.59 -20.19
N SER A 101 10.26 17.26 -21.28
CA SER A 101 11.60 17.85 -21.47
C SER A 101 12.06 18.67 -20.26
N ASP A 102 11.12 19.36 -19.61
CA ASP A 102 11.36 20.20 -18.43
C ASP A 102 11.59 19.39 -17.13
N GLY A 103 11.63 18.05 -17.21
CA GLY A 103 11.79 17.16 -16.07
C GLY A 103 10.53 16.94 -15.22
N GLN A 104 9.41 17.58 -15.58
CA GLN A 104 8.12 17.39 -14.89
C GLN A 104 7.58 15.97 -15.12
N LYS A 105 7.04 15.36 -14.06
CA LYS A 105 6.41 14.04 -14.10
C LYS A 105 4.90 14.18 -14.19
N ILE A 106 4.32 13.70 -15.29
CA ILE A 106 2.88 13.72 -15.53
C ILE A 106 2.35 12.30 -15.33
N PRO A 107 1.67 12.00 -14.20
CA PRO A 107 1.01 10.72 -14.01
C PRO A 107 -0.26 10.65 -14.87
N PHE A 108 -0.45 9.54 -15.56
CA PHE A 108 -1.59 9.28 -16.43
C PHE A 108 -2.05 7.82 -16.30
N GLN A 109 -3.32 7.55 -16.59
CA GLN A 109 -3.86 6.19 -16.56
C GLN A 109 -5.04 6.04 -17.53
N THR A 110 -5.20 4.83 -18.06
CA THR A 110 -6.43 4.36 -18.71
C THR A 110 -7.00 3.19 -17.90
N THR A 111 -8.32 2.97 -17.92
CA THR A 111 -8.96 1.86 -17.18
C THR A 111 -9.64 0.89 -18.13
N VAL A 112 -9.57 -0.40 -17.83
CA VAL A 112 -10.18 -1.48 -18.62
C VAL A 112 -11.70 -1.32 -18.69
N ARG A 113 -12.31 -0.91 -17.57
CA ARG A 113 -13.76 -0.66 -17.51
C ARG A 113 -14.23 0.45 -18.45
N ALA A 114 -13.45 1.51 -18.63
CA ALA A 114 -13.81 2.59 -19.57
C ALA A 114 -13.58 2.17 -21.03
N ALA A 115 -12.66 1.23 -21.27
CA ALA A 115 -12.39 0.62 -22.58
C ALA A 115 -13.30 -0.59 -22.87
N GLY A 116 -14.54 -0.60 -22.38
CA GLY A 116 -15.50 -1.67 -22.67
C GLY A 116 -15.13 -3.04 -22.08
N SER A 117 -14.39 -3.06 -20.96
CA SER A 117 -13.86 -4.30 -20.35
C SER A 117 -12.83 -5.06 -21.19
N SER A 118 -12.28 -4.44 -22.25
CA SER A 118 -11.19 -5.02 -23.03
C SER A 118 -9.83 -4.52 -22.54
N MET A 119 -9.02 -5.45 -22.03
CA MET A 119 -7.65 -5.16 -21.56
C MET A 119 -6.77 -4.63 -22.70
N GLU A 120 -6.86 -5.26 -23.87
CA GLU A 120 -6.08 -4.89 -25.05
C GLU A 120 -6.44 -3.47 -25.53
N ALA A 121 -7.74 -3.15 -25.57
CA ALA A 121 -8.22 -1.81 -25.91
C ALA A 121 -7.68 -0.74 -24.95
N ALA A 122 -7.69 -1.01 -23.64
CA ALA A 122 -7.16 -0.09 -22.65
C ALA A 122 -5.65 0.16 -22.79
N MET A 123 -4.89 -0.89 -23.15
CA MET A 123 -3.45 -0.82 -23.41
C MET A 123 -3.16 0.00 -24.68
N ARG A 124 -3.87 -0.24 -25.79
CA ARG A 124 -3.74 0.54 -27.03
C ARG A 124 -4.01 2.03 -26.78
N ILE A 125 -5.10 2.35 -26.09
CA ILE A 125 -5.42 3.75 -25.74
C ILE A 125 -4.33 4.37 -24.86
N ALA A 126 -3.80 3.63 -23.87
CA ALA A 126 -2.72 4.14 -23.04
C ALA A 126 -1.43 4.40 -23.83
N ARG A 127 -1.07 3.50 -24.74
CA ARG A 127 0.11 3.67 -25.60
C ARG A 127 -0.05 4.86 -26.53
N MET A 128 -1.22 5.04 -27.13
CA MET A 128 -1.52 6.22 -27.94
C MET A 128 -1.47 7.51 -27.13
N CYS A 129 -2.00 7.52 -25.90
CA CYS A 129 -1.87 8.68 -25.00
C CYS A 129 -0.40 9.00 -24.69
N TYR A 130 0.43 7.97 -24.47
CA TYR A 130 1.87 8.15 -24.26
C TYR A 130 2.53 8.77 -25.50
N HIS A 131 2.22 8.24 -26.69
CA HIS A 131 2.76 8.77 -27.94
C HIS A 131 2.32 10.22 -28.20
N LYS A 132 1.08 10.61 -27.88
CA LYS A 132 0.64 12.01 -27.93
C LYS A 132 1.43 12.91 -26.99
N PHE A 133 1.85 12.43 -25.82
CA PHE A 133 2.77 13.18 -24.96
C PHE A 133 4.18 13.31 -25.58
N GLU A 134 4.69 12.28 -26.28
CA GLU A 134 5.96 12.37 -27.02
C GLU A 134 5.91 13.46 -28.11
N LEU A 135 4.74 13.66 -28.73
CA LEU A 135 4.48 14.73 -29.69
C LEU A 135 4.33 16.12 -29.05
N GLY A 136 4.46 16.24 -27.72
CA GLY A 136 4.40 17.51 -27.01
C GLY A 136 3.00 18.03 -26.70
N LEU A 137 1.95 17.21 -26.87
CA LEU A 137 0.59 17.63 -26.52
C LEU A 137 0.45 17.84 -25.01
N ALA A 138 -0.37 18.83 -24.64
CA ALA A 138 -0.62 19.13 -23.23
C ALA A 138 -1.52 18.06 -22.60
N LYS A 139 -1.38 17.86 -21.29
CA LYS A 139 -2.24 16.93 -20.52
C LYS A 139 -3.75 17.04 -20.82
N PRO A 140 -4.39 18.24 -20.87
CA PRO A 140 -5.82 18.33 -21.16
C PRO A 140 -6.20 17.78 -22.55
N GLU A 141 -5.36 18.00 -23.56
CA GLU A 141 -5.59 17.49 -24.92
C GLU A 141 -5.48 15.97 -24.97
N VAL A 142 -4.52 15.39 -24.26
CA VAL A 142 -4.39 13.93 -24.14
C VAL A 142 -5.55 13.32 -23.34
N GLU A 143 -6.06 14.02 -22.32
CA GLU A 143 -7.27 13.58 -21.60
C GLU A 143 -8.52 13.61 -22.49
N GLN A 144 -8.64 14.62 -23.35
CA GLN A 144 -9.70 14.71 -24.36
C GLN A 144 -9.60 13.56 -25.37
N TYR A 145 -8.41 13.31 -25.94
CA TYR A 145 -8.19 12.18 -26.84
C TYR A 145 -8.58 10.85 -26.19
N ARG A 146 -8.21 10.63 -24.92
CA ARG A 146 -8.61 9.42 -24.18
C ARG A 146 -10.14 9.30 -24.08
N ALA A 147 -10.84 10.40 -23.81
CA ALA A 147 -12.30 10.40 -23.72
C ALA A 147 -12.93 10.06 -25.08
N GLU A 148 -12.46 10.68 -26.16
CA GLU A 148 -12.92 10.40 -27.52
C GLU A 148 -12.67 8.92 -27.91
N ALA A 149 -11.51 8.37 -27.55
CA ALA A 149 -11.19 6.96 -27.80
C ALA A 149 -12.15 6.01 -27.07
N TYR A 150 -12.55 6.34 -25.83
CA TYR A 150 -13.57 5.57 -25.11
C TYR A 150 -14.95 5.66 -25.75
N GLU A 151 -15.35 6.81 -26.26
CA GLU A 151 -16.63 6.97 -26.97
C GLU A 151 -16.64 6.23 -28.31
N ARG A 152 -15.53 6.27 -29.08
CA ARG A 152 -15.39 5.47 -30.32
C ARG A 152 -15.54 3.98 -30.05
N LEU A 153 -14.90 3.48 -28.98
CA LEU A 153 -15.06 2.10 -28.54
C LEU A 153 -16.50 1.75 -28.18
N ARG A 154 -17.17 2.64 -27.44
CA ARG A 154 -18.55 2.43 -27.02
C ARG A 154 -19.50 2.33 -28.21
N ASN A 155 -19.32 3.23 -29.18
CA ASN A 155 -20.13 3.27 -30.40
C ASN A 155 -19.89 2.02 -31.28
N GLY A 156 -18.64 1.58 -31.42
CA GLY A 156 -18.30 0.38 -32.21
C GLY A 156 -18.82 -0.93 -31.62
N MET A 157 -19.01 -1.01 -30.30
CA MET A 157 -19.51 -2.22 -29.64
C MET A 157 -21.05 -2.25 -29.52
N GLY A 158 -21.77 -1.22 -29.99
CA GLY A 158 -23.22 -1.12 -29.81
C GLY A 158 -23.64 -1.06 -28.33
N ILE A 159 -22.72 -0.77 -27.42
CA ILE A 159 -23.02 -0.68 -25.98
C ILE A 159 -23.67 0.67 -25.75
N THR A 160 -25.00 0.70 -25.69
CA THR A 160 -25.70 1.90 -25.27
C THR A 160 -25.23 2.29 -23.86
N PRO A 161 -24.96 3.58 -23.58
CA PRO A 161 -24.51 3.99 -22.26
C PRO A 161 -25.57 3.58 -21.24
N LYS A 162 -25.27 2.55 -20.43
CA LYS A 162 -26.07 2.29 -19.24
C LYS A 162 -25.85 3.50 -18.34
N GLU A 163 -26.83 4.40 -18.34
CA GLU A 163 -26.82 5.68 -17.65
C GLU A 163 -26.62 5.45 -16.16
N THR A 164 -25.37 5.27 -15.76
CA THR A 164 -24.99 5.26 -14.36
C THR A 164 -25.20 6.69 -13.93
N LYS A 165 -26.30 6.93 -13.20
CA LYS A 165 -26.66 8.19 -12.53
C LYS A 165 -25.55 8.63 -11.56
N ARG A 166 -24.37 8.91 -12.07
CA ARG A 166 -23.32 9.63 -11.37
C ARG A 166 -23.76 11.07 -11.43
N LYS A 167 -24.31 11.57 -10.32
CA LYS A 167 -24.64 12.99 -10.14
C LYS A 167 -23.50 13.82 -10.75
N PRO A 168 -23.75 14.62 -11.81
CA PRO A 168 -22.72 15.39 -12.46
C PRO A 168 -22.02 16.22 -11.39
N ARG A 169 -20.73 15.93 -11.19
CA ARG A 169 -19.91 16.70 -10.27
C ARG A 169 -19.69 18.01 -11.00
N ALA A 170 -20.46 19.03 -10.65
CA ALA A 170 -20.45 20.34 -11.28
C ALA A 170 -19.01 20.75 -11.65
N PRO A 171 -18.73 21.15 -12.90
CA PRO A 171 -17.43 21.65 -13.32
C PRO A 171 -17.01 22.73 -12.33
N LYS A 172 -15.99 22.44 -11.52
CA LYS A 172 -15.42 23.45 -10.64
C LYS A 172 -14.64 24.39 -11.54
N GLU A 173 -15.19 25.58 -11.79
CA GLU A 173 -14.44 26.68 -12.40
C GLU A 173 -13.05 26.80 -11.73
N PRO A 174 -11.99 26.99 -12.53
CA PRO A 174 -10.65 27.20 -12.01
C PRO A 174 -10.61 28.55 -11.28
N LYS A 175 -10.89 28.54 -9.97
CA LYS A 175 -10.70 29.74 -9.14
C LYS A 175 -9.22 30.16 -9.14
N PRO A 176 -8.91 31.46 -9.28
CA PRO A 176 -7.55 31.97 -9.20
C PRO A 176 -6.87 31.51 -7.91
N LYS A 177 -5.62 31.07 -8.01
CA LYS A 177 -4.80 30.61 -6.88
C LYS A 177 -4.42 31.80 -6.00
N GLU A 178 -5.33 32.22 -5.13
CA GLU A 178 -5.00 33.08 -4.00
C GLU A 178 -4.68 32.20 -2.79
N THR A 179 -3.54 32.50 -2.16
CA THR A 179 -2.96 31.78 -1.03
C THR A 179 -3.89 31.86 0.18
N LYS A 180 -4.75 30.84 0.43
CA LYS A 180 -5.40 30.64 1.73
C LYS A 180 -6.03 29.25 1.90
N GLU A 181 -5.61 28.63 3.01
CA GLU A 181 -6.22 27.56 3.81
C GLU A 181 -6.95 26.36 3.18
N LEU A 182 -6.49 25.19 3.64
CA LEU A 182 -7.02 23.85 3.37
C LEU A 182 -8.56 23.75 3.37
N PRO A 183 -9.18 23.27 2.28
CA PRO A 183 -10.61 23.02 2.24
C PRO A 183 -10.97 21.81 3.11
N LYS A 184 -11.81 22.06 4.13
CA LYS A 184 -12.43 21.06 5.00
C LYS A 184 -13.29 20.10 4.15
N ALA A 185 -12.78 18.89 3.93
CA ALA A 185 -13.56 17.81 3.34
C ALA A 185 -14.75 17.47 4.26
N LYS A 186 -15.97 17.45 3.71
CA LYS A 186 -17.18 16.96 4.37
C LYS A 186 -17.04 15.45 4.62
N ALA A 187 -16.40 15.09 5.74
CA ALA A 187 -16.34 13.74 6.26
C ALA A 187 -17.75 13.32 6.66
N ALA A 188 -18.19 12.15 6.20
CA ALA A 188 -19.35 11.46 6.74
C ALA A 188 -19.21 11.41 8.26
N LYS A 189 -20.17 12.00 8.98
CA LYS A 189 -20.22 12.02 10.46
C LYS A 189 -20.56 10.62 10.99
N GLY A 190 -19.69 9.65 10.77
CA GLY A 190 -19.62 8.52 11.68
C GLY A 190 -19.12 9.08 13.00
N LYS A 191 -19.92 8.97 14.08
CA LYS A 191 -19.47 9.31 15.44
C LYS A 191 -18.26 8.43 15.74
N LYS A 192 -17.05 8.97 15.56
CA LYS A 192 -15.81 8.28 15.95
C LYS A 192 -15.81 8.20 17.47
N LYS A 193 -16.20 7.04 18.02
CA LYS A 193 -16.07 6.76 19.44
C LYS A 193 -14.60 6.92 19.80
N SER A 194 -14.30 7.83 20.72
CA SER A 194 -12.98 7.90 21.33
C SER A 194 -12.83 6.71 22.26
N PHE A 195 -11.77 5.92 22.06
CA PHE A 195 -11.48 4.76 22.89
C PHE A 195 -10.91 5.23 24.25
N ALA A 196 -11.80 5.54 25.19
CA ALA A 196 -11.42 5.88 26.56
C ALA A 196 -11.34 4.58 27.37
N ILE A 197 -10.14 4.19 27.76
CA ILE A 197 -9.91 3.02 28.61
C ILE A 197 -10.38 3.36 30.02
N LYS A 198 -11.27 2.52 30.58
CA LYS A 198 -11.80 2.75 31.93
C LYS A 198 -10.78 2.28 32.97
N ALA A 199 -10.84 2.87 34.15
CA ALA A 199 -10.00 2.46 35.28
C ALA A 199 -10.26 0.99 35.69
N SER A 200 -11.48 0.50 35.52
CA SER A 200 -11.86 -0.91 35.73
C SER A 200 -11.02 -1.85 34.86
N ASP A 201 -10.86 -1.50 33.58
CA ASP A 201 -10.19 -2.37 32.61
C ASP A 201 -8.68 -2.44 32.91
N LEU A 202 -8.10 -1.32 33.34
CA LEU A 202 -6.71 -1.26 33.81
C LEU A 202 -6.49 -2.13 35.04
N LYS A 203 -7.41 -2.08 36.01
CA LYS A 203 -7.34 -2.90 37.22
C LYS A 203 -7.40 -4.39 36.87
N GLN A 204 -8.32 -4.78 35.99
CA GLN A 204 -8.46 -6.16 35.53
C GLN A 204 -7.20 -6.65 34.79
N LEU A 205 -6.60 -5.83 33.92
CA LEU A 205 -5.35 -6.17 33.25
C LEU A 205 -4.18 -6.32 34.23
N ASN A 206 -4.17 -5.52 35.30
CA ASN A 206 -3.16 -5.60 36.35
C ASN A 206 -3.30 -6.89 37.17
N GLU A 207 -4.51 -7.22 37.60
CA GLU A 207 -4.83 -8.44 38.35
C GLU A 207 -4.51 -9.71 37.53
N GLN A 208 -4.67 -9.66 36.21
CA GLN A 208 -4.28 -10.74 35.30
C GLN A 208 -2.78 -10.80 35.01
N GLY A 209 -1.96 -9.87 35.53
CA GLY A 209 -0.53 -9.76 35.21
C GLY A 209 -0.22 -9.39 33.75
N ARG A 210 -1.23 -9.04 32.95
CA ARG A 210 -1.09 -8.77 31.51
C ARG A 210 -0.53 -7.38 31.20
N LEU A 211 -0.46 -6.50 32.20
CA LEU A 211 0.20 -5.19 32.06
C LEU A 211 1.73 -5.30 31.97
N GLN A 212 2.32 -6.42 32.38
CA GLN A 212 3.77 -6.57 32.32
C GLN A 212 4.25 -6.59 30.86
N GLY A 213 5.03 -5.58 30.48
CA GLY A 213 5.48 -5.39 29.10
C GLY A 213 4.43 -4.79 28.15
N ALA A 214 3.28 -4.35 28.65
CA ALA A 214 2.31 -3.63 27.84
C ALA A 214 2.80 -2.22 27.47
N LEU A 215 2.34 -1.72 26.32
CA LEU A 215 2.63 -0.38 25.81
C LEU A 215 1.36 0.47 25.79
N ARG A 216 1.44 1.71 26.28
CA ARG A 216 0.35 2.68 26.17
C ARG A 216 0.69 3.72 25.10
N ILE A 217 -0.12 3.81 24.06
CA ILE A 217 -0.03 4.85 23.03
C ILE A 217 -1.09 5.91 23.32
N PHE A 218 -0.67 7.16 23.44
CA PHE A 218 -1.56 8.32 23.63
C PHE A 218 -1.04 9.54 22.85
N GLY A 219 -1.84 10.61 22.82
CA GLY A 219 -1.45 11.91 22.25
C GLY A 219 -2.09 12.25 20.91
N ARG A 220 -2.77 11.32 20.22
CA ARG A 220 -3.59 11.70 19.05
C ARG A 220 -4.96 12.23 19.48
N ASP A 221 -5.35 13.35 18.90
CA ASP A 221 -6.70 13.89 19.05
C ASP A 221 -7.74 12.95 18.41
N ALA A 222 -8.83 12.67 19.13
CA ALA A 222 -9.95 11.83 18.70
C ALA A 222 -10.56 12.24 17.34
N LYS A 223 -10.46 13.52 16.97
CA LYS A 223 -10.99 14.06 15.71
C LYS A 223 -10.05 13.82 14.52
N LYS A 224 -8.76 13.58 14.76
CA LYS A 224 -7.76 13.40 13.69
C LYS A 224 -7.87 12.03 13.01
N LYS A 225 -7.29 11.90 11.81
CA LYS A 225 -7.17 10.62 11.12
C LYS A 225 -6.33 9.66 11.96
N ASN A 226 -6.72 8.39 12.04
CA ASN A 226 -6.04 7.34 12.79
C ASN A 226 -5.94 7.61 14.31
N ALA A 227 -6.90 8.31 14.90
CA ALA A 227 -6.97 8.47 16.35
C ALA A 227 -7.16 7.13 17.10
N THR A 228 -7.67 6.12 16.38
CA THR A 228 -7.83 4.73 16.83
C THR A 228 -6.51 4.01 17.16
N VAL A 229 -5.36 4.65 16.89
CA VAL A 229 -4.03 4.18 17.32
C VAL A 229 -3.79 4.38 18.82
N ASN A 230 -4.53 5.29 19.46
CA ASN A 230 -4.44 5.42 20.91
C ASN A 230 -5.03 4.18 21.57
N GLY A 231 -4.39 3.69 22.63
CA GLY A 231 -4.84 2.51 23.36
C GLY A 231 -3.72 1.85 24.15
N ILE A 232 -4.06 0.73 24.78
CA ILE A 232 -3.10 -0.18 25.42
C ILE A 232 -2.85 -1.34 24.48
N TYR A 233 -1.59 -1.69 24.31
CA TYR A 233 -1.10 -2.75 23.47
C TYR A 233 -0.38 -3.78 24.35
N LEU A 234 -0.95 -4.97 24.45
CA LEU A 234 -0.45 -6.06 25.28
C LEU A 234 0.58 -6.86 24.50
N LEU A 235 1.69 -7.23 25.16
CA LEU A 235 2.68 -8.11 24.57
C LEU A 235 2.03 -9.46 24.24
N SER A 236 2.13 -9.91 22.98
CA SER A 236 1.43 -11.10 22.50
C SER A 236 2.41 -12.15 21.97
N LYS A 237 3.05 -11.90 20.83
CA LYS A 237 3.97 -12.85 20.18
C LYS A 237 5.16 -12.14 19.56
N LYS A 238 6.12 -12.90 19.02
CA LYS A 238 7.20 -12.34 18.21
C LYS A 238 6.81 -12.30 16.73
N PHE A 239 7.22 -11.25 16.03
CA PHE A 239 7.12 -11.11 14.57
C PHE A 239 8.48 -10.67 14.03
N GLU A 240 9.02 -11.41 13.04
CA GLU A 240 10.35 -11.14 12.46
C GLU A 240 11.48 -11.02 13.51
N GLY A 241 11.39 -11.80 14.59
CA GLY A 241 12.35 -11.80 15.71
C GLY A 241 12.19 -10.64 16.70
N SER A 242 11.24 -9.72 16.47
CA SER A 242 10.93 -8.59 17.36
C SER A 242 9.61 -8.81 18.12
N ALA A 243 9.40 -8.09 19.22
CA ALA A 243 8.13 -8.13 19.94
C ALA A 243 6.97 -7.57 19.09
N ALA A 244 5.81 -8.21 19.17
CA ALA A 244 4.55 -7.75 18.61
C ALA A 244 3.50 -7.65 19.71
N TYR A 245 2.71 -6.60 19.61
CA TYR A 245 1.72 -6.23 20.61
C TYR A 245 0.34 -6.19 19.99
N GLU A 246 -0.65 -6.65 20.73
CA GLU A 246 -2.05 -6.66 20.34
C GLU A 246 -2.81 -5.58 21.11
N ARG A 247 -3.59 -4.76 20.41
CA ARG A 247 -4.41 -3.73 21.04
C ARG A 247 -5.45 -4.40 21.92
N PHE A 248 -5.47 -4.03 23.19
CA PHE A 248 -6.50 -4.46 24.12
C PHE A 248 -7.84 -3.82 23.76
N CYS A 249 -8.86 -4.67 23.58
CA CYS A 249 -10.25 -4.27 23.44
C CYS A 249 -11.05 -4.80 24.64
N PRO A 250 -11.67 -3.95 25.48
CA PRO A 250 -12.58 -4.41 26.52
C PRO A 250 -13.75 -5.17 25.89
N SER A 251 -14.01 -6.38 26.39
CA SER A 251 -15.14 -7.20 25.94
C SER A 251 -16.45 -6.45 26.18
N GLY A 252 -17.25 -6.20 25.15
CA GLY A 252 -18.59 -5.62 25.27
C GLY A 252 -18.87 -4.35 24.48
N ASP A 253 -17.94 -3.86 23.66
CA ASP A 253 -18.27 -2.91 22.60
C ASP A 253 -18.40 -3.72 21.29
N ASP A 254 -19.64 -4.07 20.90
CA ASP A 254 -19.97 -4.73 19.61
C ASP A 254 -19.66 -3.86 18.38
N GLY A 255 -18.87 -2.79 18.56
CA GLY A 255 -18.33 -2.03 17.45
C GLY A 255 -17.32 -2.89 16.69
N ASP A 256 -17.19 -2.64 15.39
CA ASP A 256 -16.11 -3.11 14.50
C ASP A 256 -14.71 -2.64 14.99
N ASP A 257 -14.36 -2.94 16.24
CA ASP A 257 -13.05 -2.75 16.81
C ASP A 257 -12.17 -3.87 16.30
N LEU A 258 -11.80 -3.71 15.03
CA LEU A 258 -10.84 -4.54 14.34
C LEU A 258 -9.62 -4.69 15.24
N GLN A 259 -9.29 -5.95 15.53
CA GLN A 259 -8.05 -6.36 16.18
C GLN A 259 -6.90 -5.59 15.54
N ARG A 260 -6.11 -4.87 16.35
CA ARG A 260 -4.98 -4.08 15.85
C ARG A 260 -3.69 -4.59 16.46
N TRP A 261 -2.67 -4.67 15.62
CA TRP A 261 -1.34 -5.13 15.97
C TRP A 261 -0.36 -3.98 15.85
N LEU A 262 0.55 -3.86 16.81
CA LEU A 262 1.75 -3.01 16.77
C LEU A 262 2.97 -3.92 16.69
N PHE A 263 3.79 -3.79 15.65
CA PHE A 263 4.98 -4.62 15.47
C PHE A 263 6.08 -3.85 14.76
N TYR A 264 7.33 -4.27 14.98
CA TYR A 264 8.48 -3.74 14.26
C TYR A 264 8.64 -4.50 12.94
N ALA A 265 8.58 -3.79 11.82
CA ALA A 265 8.82 -4.35 10.49
C ALA A 265 10.29 -4.18 10.13
N LYS A 266 11.03 -5.30 10.12
CA LYS A 266 12.48 -5.32 9.97
C LYS A 266 12.90 -4.83 8.59
N ASP A 267 12.14 -5.21 7.57
CA ASP A 267 12.32 -4.81 6.16
C ASP A 267 12.32 -3.29 5.95
N LYS A 268 11.58 -2.55 6.78
CA LYS A 268 11.40 -1.10 6.68
C LYS A 268 11.97 -0.33 7.88
N SER A 269 12.65 -1.03 8.77
CA SER A 269 13.24 -0.54 10.03
C SER A 269 12.32 0.40 10.80
N ARG A 270 11.04 0.02 10.99
CA ARG A 270 10.05 0.90 11.63
C ARG A 270 8.92 0.16 12.33
N TRP A 271 8.33 0.81 13.34
CA TRP A 271 7.09 0.36 13.96
C TRP A 271 5.89 0.60 13.03
N LYS A 272 5.01 -0.41 12.93
CA LYS A 272 3.76 -0.37 12.17
C LYS A 272 2.58 -0.71 13.07
N VAL A 273 1.45 -0.06 12.81
CA VAL A 273 0.14 -0.47 13.34
C VAL A 273 -0.74 -0.95 12.20
N SER A 274 -1.25 -2.17 12.28
CA SER A 274 -2.09 -2.79 11.24
C SER A 274 -3.22 -3.63 11.86
N GLU A 275 -4.18 -4.07 11.03
CA GLU A 275 -5.30 -4.92 11.45
C GLU A 275 -4.94 -6.41 11.45
N ALA A 276 -3.89 -6.77 10.73
CA ALA A 276 -3.32 -8.11 10.73
C ALA A 276 -1.81 -8.03 10.86
N LEU A 277 -1.22 -9.08 11.40
CA LEU A 277 0.22 -9.22 11.52
C LEU A 277 0.81 -9.48 10.12
N GLY A 278 1.60 -8.56 9.57
CA GLY A 278 2.21 -8.69 8.24
C GLY A 278 2.06 -7.46 7.34
N HIS A 279 2.23 -7.64 6.02
CA HIS A 279 2.27 -6.55 5.04
C HIS A 279 0.91 -6.24 4.40
N HIS A 280 -0.12 -6.02 5.22
CA HIS A 280 -1.44 -5.66 4.70
C HIS A 280 -1.59 -4.15 4.44
N HIS A 281 -2.55 -3.80 3.57
CA HIS A 281 -2.65 -2.51 2.86
C HIS A 281 -2.96 -1.26 3.71
N ASN A 282 -3.16 -1.38 5.03
CA ASN A 282 -3.45 -0.25 5.91
C ASN A 282 -2.39 -0.12 7.01
N PHE A 283 -1.55 0.92 6.94
CA PHE A 283 -0.51 1.19 7.94
C PHE A 283 -0.52 2.65 8.41
N ALA A 284 -0.33 2.84 9.71
CA ALA A 284 0.05 4.12 10.30
C ALA A 284 1.49 4.04 10.78
N PHE A 285 2.25 5.12 10.58
CA PHE A 285 3.62 5.25 11.07
C PHE A 285 3.65 6.10 12.35
N LEU A 286 4.47 5.68 13.30
CA LEU A 286 4.88 6.48 14.44
C LEU A 286 6.31 6.95 14.18
N LYS A 287 6.54 8.27 14.21
CA LYS A 287 7.89 8.82 14.24
C LYS A 287 8.32 8.75 15.70
N VAL A 288 9.29 7.90 15.98
CA VAL A 288 9.93 7.86 17.30
C VAL A 288 10.96 8.98 17.30
N THR A 289 10.78 9.96 18.18
CA THR A 289 11.89 10.75 18.69
C THR A 289 12.37 9.99 19.91
N ASP A 290 13.60 9.50 19.86
CA ASP A 290 14.26 8.95 21.04
C ASP A 290 14.34 10.08 22.06
N LEU A 291 13.38 10.11 22.98
CA LEU A 291 13.49 10.94 24.16
C LEU A 291 14.64 10.34 24.94
N THR A 292 15.80 10.97 24.85
CA THR A 292 16.94 10.67 25.70
C THR A 292 16.42 10.63 27.14
N LEU A 293 16.49 9.46 27.76
CA LEU A 293 15.96 9.13 29.10
C LEU A 293 16.50 10.03 30.24
N GLY A 294 17.30 11.05 29.95
CA GLY A 294 17.90 11.97 30.91
C GLY A 294 17.09 13.21 31.28
N SER A 295 15.80 13.31 30.95
CA SER A 295 14.98 14.48 31.33
C SER A 295 13.58 14.12 31.82
N ILE A 296 13.43 12.99 32.51
CA ILE A 296 12.32 12.86 33.46
C ILE A 296 12.86 13.46 34.76
N ALA A 297 12.81 14.79 34.85
CA ALA A 297 13.01 15.45 36.11
C ALA A 297 11.96 14.87 37.08
N SER A 298 12.46 14.25 38.14
CA SER A 298 11.69 13.86 39.31
C SER A 298 10.88 15.08 39.72
N ASP A 299 9.57 15.05 39.52
CA ASP A 299 8.65 16.01 40.13
C ASP A 299 8.50 15.53 41.59
N PRO A 300 9.08 16.23 42.59
CA PRO A 300 9.14 15.71 43.95
C PRO A 300 7.82 15.87 44.72
N ASP A 301 6.77 16.46 44.11
CA ASP A 301 5.55 16.90 44.79
C ASP A 301 4.26 16.19 44.33
N ARG A 302 4.34 14.90 43.95
CA ARG A 302 3.16 14.12 43.56
C ARG A 302 3.05 12.75 44.21
#